data_AF-A0A8I0S290-F1
#
_entry.id   AF-A0A8I0S290-F1
#
_cell.length_a   1.000
_cell.length_b   1.000
_cell.length_c   1.000
_cell.angle_alpha   90.00
_cell.angle_beta   90.00
_cell.angle_gamma   90.00
#
_symmetry.space_group_name_H-M   'P 1'
#
loop_
_entity.id
_entity.type
_entity.pdbx_description
1 polymer ?
#
loop_
_entity_poly.entity_id
_entity_poly.type
_entity_poly.pdbx_seq_one_letter_code
_entity_poly.pdbx_strand_id
1 'polypeptide(L)'
;MDNSEQNIHKQENQGYARIEPYTQPAGGWGALLSVARNLKRQDVLKKGSITLLNINQPTGFDCPGCAWPEKKDTHAFNFCENGAKAVAFEATSKTVTPEFFAKHTVSWLSEQSDFY
;
A
#
# COMPACT_ATOMS: atom_id res chain seq x y z
N MET A 1 21.14 30.38 29.20
CA MET A 1 19.87 29.82 28.71
C MET A 1 20.25 28.77 27.71
N ASP A 2 19.72 27.57 27.94
CA ASP A 2 20.41 26.29 27.82
C ASP A 2 20.10 25.61 26.47
N ASN A 3 21.12 25.06 25.82
CA ASN A 3 21.04 24.31 24.56
C ASN A 3 20.37 22.92 24.74
N SER A 4 19.80 22.66 25.91
CA SER A 4 19.03 21.47 26.24
C SER A 4 17.63 21.46 25.61
N GLU A 5 16.96 22.60 25.47
CA GLU A 5 15.59 22.67 24.91
C GLU A 5 15.54 22.32 23.41
N GLN A 6 16.62 22.58 22.66
CA GLN A 6 16.69 22.27 21.23
C GLN A 6 16.94 20.78 20.94
N ASN A 7 17.48 20.03 21.90
CA ASN A 7 17.68 18.58 21.75
C ASN A 7 16.43 17.77 22.13
N ILE A 8 15.55 18.30 22.97
CA ILE A 8 14.30 17.61 23.38
C ILE A 8 13.35 17.48 22.19
N HIS A 9 13.20 18.51 21.36
CA HIS A 9 12.28 18.48 20.21
C HIS A 9 12.75 17.62 19.03
N LYS A 10 14.01 17.18 18.99
CA LYS A 10 14.50 16.32 17.91
C LYS A 10 14.19 14.84 18.14
N GLN A 11 13.83 14.44 19.37
CA GLN A 11 13.69 13.03 19.75
C GLN A 11 12.24 12.54 19.89
N GLU A 12 11.22 13.40 19.89
CA GLU A 12 9.81 12.99 20.03
C GLU A 12 9.09 12.65 18.71
N ASN A 13 9.71 12.88 17.56
CA ASN A 13 9.01 12.86 16.27
C ASN A 13 9.31 11.60 15.41
N GLN A 14 9.39 10.43 16.04
CA GLN A 14 9.61 9.15 15.36
C GLN A 14 8.37 8.22 15.33
N GLY A 15 7.20 8.70 15.78
CA GLY A 15 6.00 7.85 15.94
C GLY A 15 4.72 8.31 15.25
N TYR A 16 4.67 9.50 14.64
CA TYR A 16 3.45 10.01 13.98
C TYR A 16 3.66 10.19 12.47
N ALA A 17 2.68 9.72 11.69
CA ALA A 17 2.65 9.93 10.25
C ALA A 17 2.73 11.44 9.94
N ARG A 18 3.73 11.84 9.15
CA ARG A 18 3.95 13.24 8.76
C ARG A 18 2.83 13.67 7.80
N ILE A 19 1.91 14.51 8.27
CA ILE A 19 0.83 15.08 7.46
C ILE A 19 1.34 16.38 6.83
N GLU A 20 1.68 16.32 5.53
CA GLU A 20 2.05 17.51 4.76
C GLU A 20 0.93 17.92 3.79
N PRO A 21 0.80 19.21 3.46
CA PRO A 21 -0.10 19.65 2.40
C PRO A 21 0.26 19.00 1.06
N TYR A 22 -0.66 18.21 0.51
CA TYR A 22 -0.52 17.61 -0.82
C TYR A 22 -1.18 18.52 -1.87
N THR A 23 -0.37 19.16 -2.71
CA THR A 23 -0.82 20.11 -3.74
C THR A 23 -1.07 19.48 -5.11
N GLN A 24 -0.74 18.20 -5.26
CA GLN A 24 -0.90 17.47 -6.51
C GLN A 24 -2.33 16.91 -6.65
N PRO A 25 -2.76 16.52 -7.85
CA PRO A 25 -4.05 15.86 -8.04
C PRO A 25 -4.14 14.52 -7.28
N ALA A 26 -5.33 14.19 -6.76
CA ALA A 26 -5.60 12.91 -6.09
C ALA A 26 -5.57 11.70 -7.04
N GLY A 27 -5.61 11.93 -8.35
CA GLY A 27 -5.51 10.91 -9.40
C GLY A 27 -4.76 11.45 -10.63
N GLY A 28 -4.46 10.58 -11.60
CA GLY A 28 -3.74 10.92 -12.82
C GLY A 28 -2.39 10.21 -12.92
N TRP A 29 -1.41 10.82 -13.61
CA TRP A 29 -0.14 10.17 -13.94
C TRP A 29 0.67 9.72 -12.72
N GLY A 30 0.64 10.49 -11.62
CA GLY A 30 1.31 10.11 -10.36
C GLY A 30 0.73 8.82 -9.78
N ALA A 31 -0.59 8.70 -9.75
CA ALA A 31 -1.29 7.50 -9.29
C ALA A 31 -1.01 6.29 -10.20
N LEU A 32 -1.07 6.47 -11.53
CA LEU A 32 -0.75 5.41 -12.49
C LEU A 32 0.69 4.89 -12.33
N LEU A 33 1.65 5.81 -12.16
CA LEU A 33 3.05 5.45 -11.93
C LEU A 33 3.24 4.73 -10.58
N SER A 34 2.53 5.16 -9.54
CA SER A 34 2.51 4.49 -8.24
C SER A 34 1.99 3.05 -8.36
N VAL A 35 0.88 2.83 -9.07
CA VAL A 35 0.33 1.49 -9.33
C VAL A 35 1.33 0.63 -10.11
N ALA A 36 1.89 1.14 -11.20
CA ALA A 36 2.87 0.40 -12.02
C ALA A 36 4.11 -0.01 -11.20
N ARG A 37 4.62 0.89 -10.35
CA ARG A 37 5.74 0.58 -9.45
C ARG A 37 5.39 -0.52 -8.45
N ASN A 38 4.18 -0.51 -7.89
CA ASN A 38 3.75 -1.52 -6.93
C ASN A 38 3.54 -2.88 -7.59
N LEU A 39 2.88 -2.93 -8.75
CA LEU A 39 2.76 -4.16 -9.55
C LEU A 39 4.13 -4.74 -9.92
N LYS A 40 5.11 -3.89 -10.25
CA LYS A 40 6.50 -4.30 -10.49
C LYS A 40 7.17 -4.79 -9.21
N ARG A 41 7.04 -4.06 -8.11
CA ARG A 41 7.65 -4.41 -6.81
C ARG A 41 7.17 -5.77 -6.31
N GLN A 42 5.91 -6.11 -6.59
CA GLN A 42 5.32 -7.40 -6.20
C GLN A 42 5.51 -8.52 -7.23
N ASP A 43 6.21 -8.26 -8.34
CA ASP A 43 6.43 -9.20 -9.45
C ASP A 43 5.13 -9.73 -10.07
N VAL A 44 4.15 -8.83 -10.22
CA VAL A 44 2.80 -9.14 -10.70
C VAL A 44 2.36 -8.25 -11.86
N LEU A 45 3.28 -7.62 -12.60
CA LEU A 45 2.93 -6.70 -13.69
C LEU A 45 1.89 -7.27 -14.67
N LYS A 46 2.07 -8.52 -15.13
CA LYS A 46 1.10 -9.14 -16.05
C LYS A 46 -0.17 -9.61 -15.35
N LYS A 47 -0.03 -10.53 -14.39
CA LYS A 47 -1.19 -11.15 -13.71
C LYS A 47 -1.99 -10.12 -12.92
N GLY A 48 -1.31 -9.24 -12.18
CA GLY A 48 -1.92 -8.17 -11.40
C GLY A 48 -2.67 -7.18 -12.29
N SER A 49 -2.12 -6.76 -13.43
CA SER A 49 -2.87 -5.90 -14.35
C SER A 49 -4.15 -6.55 -14.89
N ILE A 50 -4.13 -7.85 -15.19
CA ILE A 50 -5.35 -8.59 -15.58
C ILE A 50 -6.33 -8.66 -14.40
N THR A 51 -5.84 -8.92 -13.20
CA THR A 51 -6.66 -8.94 -11.98
C THR A 51 -7.31 -7.58 -11.72
N LEU A 52 -6.58 -6.47 -11.91
CA LEU A 52 -7.12 -5.11 -11.76
C LEU A 52 -8.32 -4.84 -12.68
N LEU A 53 -8.28 -5.34 -13.93
CA LEU A 53 -9.38 -5.18 -14.88
C LEU A 53 -10.64 -5.96 -14.50
N ASN A 54 -10.54 -6.91 -13.57
CA ASN A 54 -11.67 -7.67 -13.04
C ASN A 54 -12.19 -7.13 -11.71
N ILE A 55 -11.62 -6.03 -11.19
CA ILE A 55 -12.12 -5.39 -9.98
C ILE A 55 -13.46 -4.69 -10.26
N ASN A 56 -14.44 -4.92 -9.39
CA ASN A 56 -15.75 -4.24 -9.39
C ASN A 56 -16.41 -4.32 -10.78
N GLN A 57 -16.27 -5.47 -11.44
CA GLN A 57 -16.93 -5.82 -12.69
C GLN A 57 -18.08 -6.79 -12.40
N PRO A 58 -19.11 -6.89 -13.27
CA PRO A 58 -20.27 -7.75 -13.04
C PRO A 58 -19.94 -9.23 -12.82
N THR A 59 -18.87 -9.72 -13.46
CA THR A 59 -18.35 -11.08 -13.32
C THR A 59 -16.98 -11.10 -12.63
N GLY A 60 -16.66 -10.03 -11.92
CA GLY A 60 -15.38 -9.77 -11.29
C GLY A 60 -15.38 -10.10 -9.81
N PHE A 61 -14.61 -9.34 -9.05
CA PHE A 61 -14.54 -9.43 -7.59
C PHE A 61 -14.47 -8.04 -6.96
N ASP A 62 -14.88 -7.95 -5.71
CA ASP A 62 -14.93 -6.70 -4.96
C ASP A 62 -13.52 -6.22 -4.58
N CYS A 63 -13.28 -4.92 -4.71
CA CYS A 63 -11.98 -4.35 -4.40
C CYS A 63 -11.65 -4.46 -2.89
N PRO A 64 -10.56 -5.17 -2.50
CA PRO A 64 -10.23 -5.39 -1.09
C PRO A 64 -9.70 -4.13 -0.38
N GLY A 65 -9.33 -3.09 -1.14
CA GLY A 65 -8.79 -1.83 -0.61
C GLY A 65 -9.76 -0.64 -0.72
N CYS A 66 -11.02 -0.87 -1.10
CA CYS A 66 -12.00 0.21 -1.27
C CYS A 66 -12.66 0.61 0.06
N ALA A 67 -12.82 1.93 0.24
CA ALA A 67 -13.65 2.50 1.31
C ALA A 67 -15.03 2.99 0.81
N TRP A 68 -15.33 2.82 -0.48
CA TRP A 68 -16.56 3.32 -1.12
C TRP A 68 -17.35 2.22 -1.82
N PRO A 69 -18.69 2.30 -1.82
CA PRO A 69 -19.57 1.33 -2.46
C PRO A 69 -19.40 1.33 -3.98
N GLU A 70 -19.59 0.17 -4.57
CA GLU A 70 -19.51 -0.03 -6.01
C GLU A 70 -20.64 0.70 -6.73
N LYS A 71 -20.31 1.36 -7.85
CA LYS A 71 -21.31 1.95 -8.73
C LYS A 71 -21.92 0.86 -9.60
N LYS A 72 -23.21 1.00 -9.92
CA LYS A 72 -23.93 0.05 -10.79
C LYS A 72 -23.45 0.07 -12.25
N ASP A 73 -22.80 1.15 -12.68
CA ASP A 73 -22.33 1.30 -14.05
C ASP A 73 -20.96 0.64 -14.25
N THR A 74 -20.80 -0.06 -15.37
CA THR A 74 -19.56 -0.76 -15.70
C THR A 74 -18.59 0.18 -16.42
N HIS A 75 -17.37 0.31 -15.89
CA HIS A 75 -16.29 1.05 -16.52
C HIS A 75 -15.04 0.16 -16.58
N ALA A 76 -14.15 0.45 -17.53
CA ALA A 76 -12.88 -0.28 -17.65
C ALA A 76 -12.00 -0.19 -16.39
N PHE A 77 -12.18 0.85 -15.57
CA PHE A 77 -11.44 1.05 -14.32
C PHE A 77 -12.40 1.46 -13.21
N ASN A 78 -12.61 0.57 -12.24
CA ASN A 78 -13.49 0.77 -11.09
C ASN A 78 -12.72 0.67 -9.76
N PHE A 79 -11.50 1.20 -9.69
CA PHE A 79 -10.65 1.11 -8.49
C PHE A 79 -9.78 2.36 -8.32
N CYS A 80 -9.33 2.61 -7.09
CA CYS A 80 -8.36 3.67 -6.78
C CYS A 80 -6.92 3.13 -6.69
N GLU A 81 -5.95 4.03 -6.56
CA GLU A 81 -4.54 3.66 -6.39
C GLU A 81 -4.32 2.68 -5.23
N ASN A 82 -4.92 2.95 -4.07
CA ASN A 82 -4.75 2.11 -2.88
C ASN A 82 -5.40 0.73 -3.07
N GLY A 83 -6.56 0.67 -3.71
CA GLY A 83 -7.20 -0.58 -4.12
C GLY A 83 -6.30 -1.41 -5.05
N ALA A 84 -5.64 -0.74 -6.01
CA ALA A 84 -4.70 -1.41 -6.89
C ALA A 84 -3.44 -1.93 -6.17
N LYS A 85 -2.93 -1.19 -5.18
CA LYS A 85 -1.81 -1.66 -4.33
C LYS A 85 -2.19 -2.86 -3.48
N ALA A 86 -3.40 -2.87 -2.91
CA ALA A 86 -3.91 -4.01 -2.15
C ALA A 86 -3.95 -5.26 -3.03
N VAL A 87 -4.52 -5.17 -4.23
CA VAL A 87 -4.53 -6.29 -5.18
C VAL A 87 -3.12 -6.70 -5.62
N ALA A 88 -2.19 -5.77 -5.77
CA ALA A 88 -0.80 -6.11 -6.07
C ALA A 88 -0.16 -6.96 -4.96
N PHE A 89 -0.47 -6.64 -3.69
CA PHE A 89 -0.01 -7.40 -2.53
C PHE A 89 -0.65 -8.78 -2.48
N GLU A 90 -1.97 -8.88 -2.67
CA GLU A 90 -2.67 -10.17 -2.68
C GLU A 90 -2.25 -11.08 -3.84
N ALA A 91 -1.97 -10.51 -5.02
CA ALA A 91 -1.61 -11.28 -6.20
C ALA A 91 -0.16 -11.81 -6.17
N THR A 92 0.69 -11.35 -5.25
CA THR A 92 2.10 -11.72 -5.22
C THR A 92 2.29 -13.20 -4.87
N SER A 93 3.38 -13.81 -5.35
CA SER A 93 3.81 -15.13 -4.91
C SER A 93 4.90 -15.06 -3.82
N LYS A 94 5.25 -13.86 -3.37
CA LYS A 94 6.20 -13.64 -2.29
C LYS A 94 5.52 -14.00 -0.97
N THR A 95 5.96 -15.09 -0.36
CA THR A 95 5.44 -15.56 0.92
C THR A 95 6.59 -15.83 1.89
N VAL A 96 6.33 -15.65 3.18
CA VAL A 96 7.24 -16.06 4.26
C VAL A 96 7.00 -17.53 4.59
N THR A 97 8.06 -18.24 4.99
CA THR A 97 7.98 -19.67 5.31
C THR A 97 7.88 -19.89 6.83
N PRO A 98 7.45 -21.09 7.29
CA PRO A 98 7.44 -21.39 8.73
C PRO A 98 8.81 -21.22 9.41
N GLU A 99 9.90 -21.48 8.69
CA GLU A 99 11.27 -21.33 9.22
C GLU A 99 11.63 -19.88 9.52
N PHE A 100 11.00 -18.91 8.85
CA PHE A 100 11.14 -17.50 9.17
C PHE A 100 10.58 -17.23 10.58
N PHE A 101 9.36 -17.67 10.86
CA PHE A 101 8.74 -17.50 12.17
C PHE A 101 9.42 -18.31 13.28
N ALA A 102 10.07 -19.42 12.95
CA ALA A 102 10.89 -20.16 13.90
C ALA A 102 12.12 -19.36 14.38
N LYS A 103 12.61 -18.42 13.55
CA LYS A 103 13.78 -17.56 13.85
C LYS A 103 13.40 -16.18 14.39
N HIS A 104 12.22 -15.69 14.05
CA HIS A 104 11.77 -14.33 14.33
C HIS A 104 10.50 -14.35 15.17
N THR A 105 10.60 -13.90 16.42
CA THR A 105 9.44 -13.79 17.31
C THR A 105 8.56 -12.60 16.91
N VAL A 106 7.28 -12.63 17.30
CA VAL A 106 6.35 -11.52 17.06
C VAL A 106 6.82 -10.23 17.75
N SER A 107 7.37 -10.33 18.97
CA SER A 107 7.95 -9.18 19.67
C SER A 107 9.09 -8.56 18.89
N TRP A 108 10.00 -9.38 18.34
CA TRP A 108 11.07 -8.89 17.50
C TRP A 108 10.55 -8.24 16.20
N LEU A 109 9.53 -8.83 15.55
CA LEU A 109 8.90 -8.25 14.36
C LEU A 109 8.27 -6.88 14.63
N SER A 110 7.68 -6.69 15.81
CA SER A 110 7.06 -5.40 16.19
C SER A 110 8.05 -4.24 16.35
N GLU A 111 9.34 -4.56 16.52
CA GLU A 111 10.42 -3.57 16.59
C GLU A 111 11.01 -3.23 15.20
N GLN A 112 10.61 -3.95 14.15
CA GLN A 112 11.13 -3.73 12.80
C GLN A 112 10.34 -2.63 12.07
N SER A 113 10.97 -2.00 11.08
CA SER A 113 10.30 -1.06 10.19
C SER A 113 9.32 -1.76 9.25
N ASP A 114 8.30 -1.05 8.75
CA ASP A 114 7.35 -1.52 7.71
C ASP A 114 7.97 -1.97 6.37
N PHE A 115 9.29 -1.85 6.24
CA PHE A 115 10.05 -2.32 5.09
C PHE A 115 10.64 -3.73 5.27
N TYR A 116 10.82 -4.17 6.51
CA TYR A 116 11.59 -5.36 6.88
C TYR A 116 10.82 -6.67 6.67
#